data_AF-A0A2P4Y5S5-F1
#
_entry.id   AF-A0A2P4Y5S5-F1
#
_cell.length_a   1.000
_cell.length_b   1.000
_cell.length_c   1.000
_cell.angle_alpha   90.00
_cell.angle_beta   90.00
_cell.angle_gamma   90.00
#
_symmetry.space_group_name_H-M   'P 1'
#
loop_
_entity.id
_entity.type
_entity.pdbx_description
1 polymer ?
#
loop_
_entity_poly.entity_id
_entity_poly.type
_entity_poly.pdbx_seq_one_letter_code
_entity_poly.pdbx_strand_id
1 'polypeptide(L)'
;MRVFYRLGALCSGSPVLMALSTFVCSSVLCLGLLNMQLQTDPQGLWVPPNSVAAQEQERFDELFGPFFRIQQLIFYVEDSDLVQEAATCDANHDLVQRRFLLQMAKIQTQITNAVVYSQDDANVTLQLEDFCYRPIKGKGCLVTSPFQYWLTNSSLLQHDPDIKLTTACQTTDPVLKHHSPCMDQNGVPVMRNVVFGGLSRDDCHQNPDPCGEATPQAKALMVTFLLNNNPKNETYTRYAALWEKHVFLRIAEQAAESLKPSGGSNSGEFIWDSVEDQELADVGVDGMRLTYMAERSVADSLEVQTKQNAFIVVVSYLVMFFYVSASLGKFTDPVRSRFGLGFTGIVIVLLSLGAAMGVSCALLQMEVTMITLEVVPFLVLAIGVDNMFILTNEFDRLAALRGLATLNTKRNTRDRREDELLMLKQVMGETMVNVGPSIVVAAVAETLAFLVGALTRIPALTSFCVVAALAVTADFALQMT
;
A
#
# COMPACT_ATOMS: atom_id res chain seq x y z
N MET A 1 -36.27 24.91 -18.93
CA MET A 1 -37.66 24.45 -18.66
C MET A 1 -38.24 23.57 -19.77
N ARG A 2 -38.48 24.07 -21.01
CA ARG A 2 -39.10 23.24 -22.08
C ARG A 2 -38.34 21.95 -22.44
N VAL A 3 -37.01 21.97 -22.36
CA VAL A 3 -36.16 20.78 -22.60
C VAL A 3 -36.39 19.70 -21.54
N PHE A 4 -36.37 20.07 -20.26
CA PHE A 4 -36.65 19.17 -19.14
C PHE A 4 -38.05 18.56 -19.19
N TYR A 5 -39.06 19.36 -19.56
CA TYR A 5 -40.41 18.84 -19.73
C TYR A 5 -40.49 17.75 -20.81
N ARG A 6 -39.84 17.99 -21.96
CA ARG A 6 -39.78 17.01 -23.05
C ARG A 6 -39.01 15.76 -22.65
N LEU A 7 -37.90 15.92 -21.92
CA LEU A 7 -37.10 14.81 -21.41
C LEU A 7 -37.93 13.92 -20.46
N GLY A 8 -38.60 14.51 -19.47
CA GLY A 8 -39.47 13.77 -18.55
C GLY A 8 -40.65 13.08 -19.26
N ALA A 9 -41.25 13.73 -20.27
CA ALA A 9 -42.31 13.15 -21.09
C ALA A 9 -41.82 11.98 -21.98
N LEU A 10 -40.56 12.02 -22.42
CA LEU A 10 -39.93 10.99 -23.23
C LEU A 10 -39.57 9.75 -22.37
N CYS A 11 -38.99 9.97 -21.19
CA CYS A 11 -38.65 8.89 -20.25
C CYS A 11 -39.89 8.14 -19.77
N SER A 12 -40.97 8.87 -19.44
CA SER A 12 -42.24 8.27 -19.03
C SER A 12 -43.05 7.66 -20.18
N GLY A 13 -42.79 8.06 -21.44
CA GLY A 13 -43.50 7.54 -22.60
C GLY A 13 -43.08 6.13 -23.01
N SER A 14 -41.81 5.77 -22.82
CA SER A 14 -41.25 4.47 -23.15
C SER A 14 -40.20 4.03 -22.12
N PRO A 15 -40.61 3.76 -20.86
CA PRO A 15 -39.68 3.56 -19.75
C PRO A 15 -38.79 2.32 -19.92
N VAL A 16 -39.34 1.22 -20.45
CA VAL A 16 -38.56 -0.02 -20.67
C VAL A 16 -37.49 0.18 -21.73
N LEU A 17 -37.81 0.89 -22.82
CA LEU A 17 -36.85 1.15 -23.90
C LEU A 17 -35.71 2.05 -23.41
N MET A 18 -36.03 3.07 -22.62
CA MET A 18 -35.05 3.99 -22.03
C MET A 18 -34.15 3.28 -21.03
N ALA A 19 -34.70 2.52 -20.09
CA ALA A 19 -33.91 1.77 -19.12
C ALA A 19 -32.98 0.74 -19.77
N LEU A 20 -33.45 0.07 -20.84
CA LEU A 20 -32.65 -0.93 -21.54
C LEU A 20 -31.56 -0.27 -22.39
N SER A 21 -31.84 0.87 -23.03
CA SER A 21 -30.84 1.61 -23.80
C SER A 21 -29.74 2.21 -22.92
N THR A 22 -30.09 2.78 -21.76
CA THR A 22 -29.12 3.34 -20.81
C THR A 22 -28.28 2.25 -20.16
N PHE A 23 -28.89 1.12 -19.79
CA PHE A 23 -28.17 -0.05 -19.28
C PHE A 23 -27.18 -0.61 -20.30
N VAL A 24 -27.59 -0.80 -21.56
CA VAL A 24 -26.71 -1.28 -22.63
C VAL A 24 -25.59 -0.27 -22.90
N CYS A 25 -25.89 1.02 -22.99
CA CYS A 25 -24.90 2.06 -23.22
C CYS A 25 -23.84 2.08 -22.09
N SER A 26 -24.28 2.06 -20.83
CA SER A 26 -23.38 2.03 -19.68
C SER A 26 -22.53 0.77 -19.66
N SER A 27 -23.14 -0.39 -19.93
CA SER A 27 -22.42 -1.67 -19.98
C SER A 27 -21.34 -1.70 -21.05
N VAL A 28 -21.59 -1.08 -22.21
CA VAL A 28 -20.59 -0.93 -23.28
C VAL A 28 -19.44 -0.02 -22.82
N LEU A 29 -19.73 1.09 -22.14
CA LEU A 29 -18.69 1.96 -21.59
C LEU A 29 -17.86 1.25 -20.52
N CYS A 30 -18.48 0.39 -19.70
CA CYS A 30 -17.80 -0.44 -18.73
C CYS A 30 -16.83 -1.47 -19.36
N LEU A 31 -16.96 -1.84 -20.64
CA LEU A 31 -16.02 -2.76 -21.29
C LEU A 31 -14.58 -2.22 -21.30
N GLY A 32 -14.40 -0.89 -21.20
CA GLY A 32 -13.09 -0.28 -21.06
C GLY A 32 -12.33 -0.69 -19.78
N LEU A 33 -13.03 -1.22 -18.77
CA LEU A 33 -12.42 -1.78 -17.56
C LEU A 33 -11.55 -3.01 -17.83
N LEU A 34 -11.73 -3.70 -18.96
CA LEU A 34 -10.88 -4.85 -19.32
C LEU A 34 -9.42 -4.45 -19.55
N ASN A 35 -9.16 -3.18 -19.88
CA ASN A 35 -7.83 -2.62 -20.05
C ASN A 35 -7.32 -1.88 -18.80
N MET A 36 -7.99 -2.07 -17.64
CA MET A 36 -7.60 -1.39 -16.41
C MET A 36 -6.23 -1.89 -15.92
N GLN A 37 -5.28 -0.97 -15.81
CA GLN A 37 -4.00 -1.18 -15.16
C GLN A 37 -4.01 -0.45 -13.81
N LEU A 38 -3.63 -1.16 -12.76
CA LEU A 38 -3.57 -0.62 -11.40
C LEU A 38 -2.15 -0.14 -11.11
N GLN A 39 -2.00 1.15 -10.78
CA GLN A 39 -0.70 1.70 -10.36
C GLN A 39 -0.45 1.38 -8.88
N THR A 40 0.58 0.59 -8.60
CA THR A 40 0.98 0.19 -7.24
C THR A 40 2.31 0.79 -6.82
N ASP A 41 3.09 1.36 -7.75
CA ASP A 41 4.37 2.00 -7.43
C ASP A 41 4.14 3.34 -6.71
N PRO A 42 4.63 3.52 -5.46
CA PRO A 42 4.50 4.78 -4.75
C PRO A 42 5.17 5.94 -5.52
N GLN A 43 6.28 5.71 -6.21
CA GLN A 43 6.94 6.80 -6.93
C GLN A 43 6.07 7.31 -8.09
N GLY A 44 5.53 6.41 -8.92
CA GLY A 44 4.60 6.75 -10.00
C GLY A 44 3.32 7.46 -9.54
N LEU A 45 2.86 7.20 -8.31
CA LEU A 45 1.68 7.88 -7.73
C LEU A 45 1.94 9.35 -7.39
N TRP A 46 3.13 9.67 -6.88
CA TRP A 46 3.42 10.98 -6.26
C TRP A 46 4.33 11.88 -7.09
N VAL A 47 5.19 11.31 -7.93
CA VAL A 47 6.18 12.07 -8.72
C VAL A 47 5.67 12.26 -10.16
N PRO A 48 5.44 13.51 -10.59
CA PRO A 48 5.03 13.77 -11.97
C PRO A 48 6.17 13.39 -12.94
N PRO A 49 5.90 12.74 -14.08
CA PRO A 49 6.95 12.29 -15.01
C PRO A 49 7.73 13.46 -15.63
N ASN A 50 7.09 14.63 -15.76
CA ASN A 50 7.71 15.85 -16.29
C ASN A 50 8.31 16.77 -15.20
N SER A 51 8.43 16.28 -13.96
CA SER A 51 9.01 17.07 -12.87
C SER A 51 10.53 17.15 -12.97
N VAL A 52 11.12 18.20 -12.39
CA VAL A 52 12.59 18.37 -12.34
C VAL A 52 13.24 17.17 -11.64
N ALA A 53 12.65 16.69 -10.54
CA ALA A 53 13.14 15.52 -9.81
C ALA A 53 13.14 14.25 -10.67
N ALA A 54 12.08 14.00 -11.46
CA ALA A 54 12.04 12.85 -12.36
C ALA A 54 13.13 12.93 -13.45
N GLN A 55 13.36 14.11 -14.02
CA GLN A 55 14.41 14.32 -15.02
C GLN A 55 15.83 14.20 -14.44
N GLU A 56 16.04 14.71 -13.21
CA GLU A 56 17.30 14.56 -12.50
C GLU A 56 17.59 13.10 -12.15
N GLN A 57 16.57 12.35 -11.73
CA GLN A 57 16.68 10.92 -11.49
C GLN A 57 16.95 10.14 -12.78
N GLU A 58 16.21 10.40 -13.86
CA GLU A 58 16.46 9.75 -15.16
C GLU A 58 17.90 9.98 -15.62
N ARG A 59 18.39 11.23 -15.51
CA ARG A 59 19.77 11.56 -15.82
C ARG A 59 20.78 10.86 -14.90
N PHE A 60 20.47 10.74 -13.60
CA PHE A 60 21.32 9.99 -12.68
C PHE A 60 21.38 8.51 -13.06
N ASP A 61 20.23 7.91 -13.36
CA ASP A 61 20.09 6.50 -13.72
C ASP A 61 20.80 6.18 -15.05
N GLU A 62 20.82 7.12 -16.01
CA GLU A 62 21.59 6.99 -17.26
C GLU A 62 23.11 7.03 -17.03
N LEU A 63 23.59 7.90 -16.14
CA LEU A 63 25.02 8.12 -15.91
C LEU A 63 25.62 7.10 -14.93
N PHE A 64 24.89 6.73 -13.89
CA PHE A 64 25.38 5.93 -12.77
C PHE A 64 24.66 4.60 -12.60
N GLY A 65 23.57 4.37 -13.34
CA GLY A 65 22.65 3.27 -13.09
C GLY A 65 21.61 3.62 -12.02
N PRO A 66 20.51 2.87 -11.96
CA PRO A 66 19.47 3.07 -10.95
C PRO A 66 20.01 2.82 -9.54
N PHE A 67 19.45 3.55 -8.58
CA PHE A 67 19.80 3.40 -7.17
C PHE A 67 19.49 1.99 -6.65
N PHE A 68 20.34 1.49 -5.75
CA PHE A 68 20.28 0.13 -5.22
C PHE A 68 18.98 -0.18 -4.47
N ARG A 69 18.59 -1.46 -4.44
CA ARG A 69 17.54 -1.94 -3.54
C ARG A 69 18.18 -2.27 -2.19
N ILE A 70 17.66 -1.69 -1.12
CA ILE A 70 18.25 -1.80 0.22
C ILE A 70 17.44 -2.79 1.05
N GLN A 71 18.13 -3.73 1.69
CA GLN A 71 17.53 -4.61 2.70
C GLN A 71 18.35 -4.48 3.99
N GLN A 72 17.68 -4.08 5.07
CA GLN A 72 18.33 -3.70 6.31
C GLN A 72 17.78 -4.51 7.48
N LEU A 73 18.68 -5.00 8.33
CA LEU A 73 18.40 -5.57 9.64
C LEU A 73 18.98 -4.63 10.70
N ILE A 74 18.18 -4.30 11.69
CA ILE A 74 18.58 -3.45 12.80
C ILE A 74 18.34 -4.24 14.08
N PHE A 75 19.44 -4.63 14.72
CA PHE A 75 19.42 -5.24 16.03
C PHE A 75 19.59 -4.15 17.08
N TYR A 76 18.78 -4.14 18.11
CA TYR A 76 18.79 -3.09 19.14
C TYR A 76 18.35 -3.65 20.48
N VAL A 77 18.70 -2.95 21.56
CA VAL A 77 18.17 -3.20 22.91
C VAL A 77 17.13 -2.11 23.22
N GLU A 78 16.01 -2.48 23.82
CA GLU A 78 15.08 -1.48 24.35
C GLU A 78 15.62 -0.90 25.64
N ASP A 79 15.65 0.44 25.73
CA ASP A 79 15.90 1.13 26.98
C ASP A 79 14.74 0.79 27.93
N SER A 80 15.03 0.01 28.98
CA SER A 80 14.05 -0.21 30.05
C SER A 80 14.12 0.97 31.01
N ASP A 81 13.02 1.72 31.15
CA ASP A 81 12.88 2.91 32.02
C ASP A 81 13.19 2.66 33.51
N LEU A 82 13.50 1.42 33.90
CA LEU A 82 13.70 0.98 35.28
C LEU A 82 15.16 0.70 35.66
N VAL A 83 16.11 0.78 34.73
CA VAL A 83 17.53 0.59 35.07
C VAL A 83 18.20 1.95 35.18
N GLN A 84 18.15 2.49 36.40
CA GLN A 84 19.04 3.53 36.89
C GLN A 84 20.44 3.32 36.34
N GLU A 85 21.05 4.36 35.75
CA GLU A 85 22.41 4.41 35.21
C GLU A 85 23.41 3.66 36.11
N ALA A 86 23.50 2.35 35.92
CA ALA A 86 24.50 1.55 36.58
C ALA A 86 25.78 1.86 35.81
N ALA A 87 26.65 2.64 36.46
CA ALA A 87 28.02 2.94 36.06
C ALA A 87 28.89 1.67 36.07
N THR A 88 28.45 0.64 35.34
CA THR A 88 29.16 -0.62 35.16
C THR A 88 29.44 -0.76 33.68
N CYS A 89 30.72 -0.94 33.37
CA CYS A 89 31.36 -1.09 32.06
C CYS A 89 30.81 -2.19 31.14
N ASP A 90 29.82 -2.92 31.64
CA ASP A 90 29.06 -3.97 30.99
C ASP A 90 27.57 -3.56 31.06
N ALA A 91 27.27 -2.37 30.54
CA ALA A 91 25.90 -1.91 30.47
C ALA A 91 25.13 -2.91 29.60
N ASN A 92 24.01 -3.43 30.12
CA ASN A 92 23.10 -4.33 29.40
C ASN A 92 22.63 -3.81 28.02
N HIS A 93 22.96 -2.55 27.68
CA HIS A 93 22.62 -1.86 26.45
C HIS A 93 23.76 -1.79 25.43
N ASP A 94 24.98 -2.25 25.74
CA ASP A 94 26.09 -2.29 24.77
C ASP A 94 26.06 -3.57 23.95
N LEU A 95 25.76 -3.43 22.66
CA LEU A 95 25.71 -4.52 21.69
C LEU A 95 27.07 -4.86 21.08
N VAL A 96 28.14 -4.11 21.36
CA VAL A 96 29.51 -4.40 20.89
C VAL A 96 30.15 -5.47 21.78
N GLN A 97 29.47 -6.61 21.90
CA GLN A 97 29.88 -7.75 22.70
C GLN A 97 29.84 -9.03 21.88
N ARG A 98 30.70 -10.00 22.21
CA ARG A 98 30.83 -11.28 21.48
C ARG A 98 29.49 -11.98 21.29
N ARG A 99 28.70 -12.08 22.36
CA ARG A 99 27.40 -12.78 22.36
C ARG A 99 26.43 -12.22 21.30
N PHE A 100 26.27 -10.90 21.23
CA PHE A 100 25.33 -10.27 20.31
C PHE A 100 25.86 -10.29 18.86
N LEU A 101 27.16 -10.08 18.68
CA LEU A 101 27.80 -10.14 17.36
C LEU A 101 27.76 -11.54 16.76
N LEU A 102 27.95 -12.60 17.55
CA LEU A 102 27.84 -13.99 17.09
C LEU A 102 26.42 -14.32 16.62
N GLN A 103 25.39 -13.87 17.35
CA GLN A 103 23.99 -14.07 16.95
C GLN A 103 23.65 -13.34 15.65
N MET A 104 24.04 -12.07 15.55
CA MET A 104 23.91 -11.28 14.33
C MET A 104 24.63 -11.97 13.15
N ALA A 105 25.85 -12.46 13.37
CA ALA A 105 26.64 -13.17 12.36
C ALA A 105 25.97 -14.47 11.90
N LYS A 106 25.34 -15.23 12.81
CA LYS A 106 24.56 -16.44 12.48
C LYS A 106 23.41 -16.12 11.53
N ILE A 107 22.61 -15.09 11.85
CA ILE A 107 21.48 -14.66 11.01
C ILE A 107 21.96 -14.13 9.65
N GLN A 108 23.01 -13.30 9.63
CA GLN A 108 23.61 -12.81 8.38
C GLN A 108 24.09 -13.98 7.50
N THR A 109 24.74 -14.98 8.09
CA THR A 109 25.27 -16.14 7.37
C THR A 109 24.13 -17.00 6.81
N GLN A 110 23.04 -17.18 7.56
CA GLN A 110 21.85 -17.89 7.09
C GLN A 110 21.22 -17.21 5.86
N ILE A 111 21.07 -15.88 5.87
CA ILE A 111 20.54 -15.13 4.72
C ILE A 111 21.48 -15.22 3.52
N THR A 112 22.80 -15.12 3.76
CA THR A 112 23.83 -15.14 2.70
C THR A 112 23.88 -16.50 1.98
N ASN A 113 23.74 -17.60 2.73
CA ASN A 113 23.85 -18.96 2.19
C ASN A 113 22.51 -19.57 1.73
N ALA A 114 21.40 -18.86 1.90
CA ALA A 114 20.09 -19.35 1.53
C ALA A 114 19.91 -19.43 0.01
N VAL A 115 19.44 -20.58 -0.47
CA VAL A 115 19.12 -20.85 -1.87
C VAL A 115 17.66 -21.25 -1.99
N VAL A 116 16.90 -20.55 -2.84
CA VAL A 116 15.47 -20.82 -3.05
C VAL A 116 15.19 -20.99 -4.53
N TYR A 117 14.34 -21.95 -4.88
CA TYR A 117 13.86 -22.13 -6.25
C TYR A 117 12.79 -21.10 -6.59
N SER A 118 12.85 -20.56 -7.81
CA SER A 118 11.79 -19.69 -8.34
C SER A 118 10.46 -20.44 -8.39
N GLN A 119 9.37 -19.76 -8.02
CA GLN A 119 8.02 -20.33 -8.09
C GLN A 119 7.52 -20.47 -9.54
N ASP A 120 8.10 -19.69 -10.45
CA ASP A 120 7.66 -19.60 -11.84
C ASP A 120 8.40 -20.60 -12.73
N ASP A 121 9.68 -20.81 -12.44
CA ASP A 121 10.56 -21.72 -13.16
C ASP A 121 11.33 -22.58 -12.17
N ALA A 122 10.95 -23.85 -12.03
CA ALA A 122 11.59 -24.79 -11.11
C ALA A 122 13.10 -25.01 -11.37
N ASN A 123 13.59 -24.60 -12.55
CA ASN A 123 15.00 -24.71 -12.93
C ASN A 123 15.85 -23.49 -12.54
N VAL A 124 15.25 -22.43 -12.00
CA VAL A 124 15.97 -21.21 -11.62
C VAL A 124 16.13 -21.18 -10.10
N THR A 125 17.39 -21.20 -9.65
CA THR A 125 17.75 -20.94 -8.25
C THR A 125 18.01 -19.46 -8.04
N LEU A 126 17.56 -18.92 -6.91
CA LEU A 126 17.74 -17.54 -6.50
C LEU A 126 18.71 -17.50 -5.31
N GLN A 127 19.87 -16.88 -5.49
CA GLN A 127 20.89 -16.68 -4.45
C GLN A 127 21.23 -15.20 -4.30
N LEU A 128 21.82 -14.81 -3.15
CA LEU A 128 22.26 -13.42 -2.94
C LEU A 128 23.26 -12.97 -4.02
N GLU A 129 24.14 -13.87 -4.46
CA GLU A 129 25.17 -13.58 -5.47
C GLU A 129 24.61 -13.20 -6.85
N ASP A 130 23.38 -13.60 -7.16
CA ASP A 130 22.74 -13.27 -8.44
C ASP A 130 22.29 -11.80 -8.47
N PHE A 131 21.97 -11.23 -7.31
CA PHE A 131 21.34 -9.92 -7.21
C PHE A 131 22.25 -8.84 -6.61
N CYS A 132 23.23 -9.23 -5.77
CA CYS A 132 23.98 -8.30 -4.95
C CYS A 132 24.81 -7.27 -5.74
N TYR A 133 24.97 -6.09 -5.15
CA TYR A 133 25.86 -5.07 -5.66
C TYR A 133 27.34 -5.45 -5.43
N ARG A 134 28.16 -5.26 -6.47
CA ARG A 134 29.60 -5.55 -6.47
C ARG A 134 30.38 -4.29 -6.86
N PRO A 135 30.98 -3.57 -5.90
CA PRO A 135 31.73 -2.35 -6.21
C PRO A 135 33.03 -2.64 -6.98
N ILE A 136 33.67 -3.78 -6.70
CA ILE A 136 34.91 -4.22 -7.34
C ILE A 136 34.65 -5.51 -8.11
N LYS A 137 34.95 -5.51 -9.41
CA LYS A 137 34.77 -6.69 -10.27
C LYS A 137 35.66 -7.84 -9.79
N GLY A 138 35.08 -9.04 -9.66
CA GLY A 138 35.78 -10.24 -9.18
C GLY A 138 35.87 -10.36 -7.66
N LYS A 139 35.31 -9.41 -6.89
CA LYS A 139 35.11 -9.51 -5.44
C LYS A 139 33.67 -9.93 -5.13
N GLY A 140 33.44 -10.32 -3.88
CA GLY A 140 32.14 -10.78 -3.39
C GLY A 140 31.11 -9.67 -3.29
N CYS A 141 29.92 -10.02 -2.81
CA CYS A 141 28.84 -9.07 -2.55
C CYS A 141 29.23 -8.04 -1.50
N LEU A 142 28.77 -6.79 -1.67
CA LEU A 142 28.87 -5.77 -0.63
C LEU A 142 27.76 -5.96 0.40
N VAL A 143 28.13 -6.46 1.58
CA VAL A 143 27.26 -6.56 2.75
C VAL A 143 27.90 -5.74 3.85
N THR A 144 27.24 -4.65 4.25
CA THR A 144 27.75 -3.79 5.32
C THR A 144 27.25 -4.31 6.66
N SER A 145 28.16 -4.71 7.53
CA SER A 145 27.81 -5.16 8.88
C SER A 145 29.02 -5.12 9.81
N PRO A 146 28.82 -5.14 11.13
CA PRO A 146 29.91 -5.33 12.08
C PRO A 146 30.69 -6.63 11.86
N PHE A 147 30.08 -7.65 11.24
CA PHE A 147 30.76 -8.92 11.00
C PHE A 147 31.92 -8.80 10.01
N GLN A 148 31.95 -7.72 9.21
CA GLN A 148 33.04 -7.45 8.27
C GLN A 148 34.37 -7.11 8.94
N TYR A 149 34.39 -6.66 10.21
CA TYR A 149 35.63 -6.49 10.95
C TYR A 149 36.42 -7.80 11.09
N TRP A 150 35.73 -8.94 11.05
CA TRP A 150 36.30 -10.29 11.08
C TRP A 150 36.19 -10.99 9.72
N LEU A 151 36.09 -10.22 8.62
CA LEU A 151 36.05 -10.73 7.25
C LEU A 151 34.95 -11.78 7.01
N THR A 152 33.80 -11.64 7.67
CA THR A 152 32.69 -12.61 7.61
C THR A 152 33.09 -14.03 8.06
N ASN A 153 34.06 -14.15 8.98
CA ASN A 153 34.50 -15.43 9.53
C ASN A 153 34.10 -15.56 11.01
N SER A 154 33.23 -16.52 11.31
CA SER A 154 32.72 -16.77 12.66
C SER A 154 33.82 -17.22 13.63
N SER A 155 34.79 -18.01 13.17
CA SER A 155 35.90 -18.49 14.01
C SER A 155 36.80 -17.35 14.48
N LEU A 156 37.07 -16.36 13.61
CA LEU A 156 37.84 -15.17 13.97
C LEU A 156 37.11 -14.32 15.01
N LEU A 157 35.79 -14.17 14.88
CA LEU A 157 34.98 -13.45 15.87
C LEU A 157 34.90 -14.19 17.21
N GLN A 158 34.80 -15.52 17.19
CA GLN A 158 34.68 -16.33 18.41
C GLN A 158 35.99 -16.34 19.23
N HIS A 159 37.14 -16.38 18.56
CA HIS A 159 38.45 -16.43 19.19
C HIS A 159 39.15 -15.06 19.34
N ASP A 160 38.51 -13.95 18.91
CA ASP A 160 39.08 -12.61 19.06
C ASP A 160 39.32 -12.29 20.55
N PRO A 161 40.55 -12.00 20.98
CA PRO A 161 40.85 -11.62 22.37
C PRO A 161 40.17 -10.31 22.80
N ASP A 162 39.98 -9.33 21.91
CA ASP A 162 39.41 -8.02 22.25
C ASP A 162 38.58 -7.42 21.10
N ILE A 163 37.27 -7.64 21.16
CA ILE A 163 36.29 -7.17 20.18
C ILE A 163 36.18 -5.65 20.13
N LYS A 164 36.30 -4.98 21.27
CA LYS A 164 36.15 -3.52 21.35
C LYS A 164 37.34 -2.83 20.71
N LEU A 165 38.53 -3.40 20.89
CA LEU A 165 39.72 -2.95 20.20
C LEU A 165 39.63 -3.20 18.69
N THR A 166 39.22 -4.40 18.26
CA THR A 166 39.05 -4.75 16.83
C THR A 166 38.07 -3.80 16.13
N THR A 167 36.97 -3.46 16.79
CA THR A 167 35.98 -2.49 16.27
C THR A 167 36.48 -1.03 16.26
N ALA A 168 37.54 -0.72 17.02
CA ALA A 168 38.28 0.54 16.97
C ALA A 168 39.43 0.55 15.93
N CYS A 169 39.41 -0.38 14.97
CA CYS A 169 40.43 -0.53 13.92
C CYS A 169 41.81 -0.93 14.42
N GLN A 170 41.90 -1.59 15.57
CA GLN A 170 43.14 -2.09 16.13
C GLN A 170 42.98 -3.53 16.55
N THR A 171 43.94 -4.40 16.25
CA THR A 171 43.77 -5.82 16.55
C THR A 171 45.03 -6.42 17.12
N THR A 172 44.85 -7.26 18.13
CA THR A 172 45.92 -8.09 18.68
C THR A 172 46.00 -9.45 17.98
N ASP A 173 44.99 -9.82 17.20
CA ASP A 173 44.89 -11.09 16.48
C ASP A 173 45.97 -11.21 15.38
N PRO A 174 46.69 -12.34 15.29
CA PRO A 174 47.77 -12.53 14.33
C PRO A 174 47.30 -12.56 12.87
N VAL A 175 46.09 -13.04 12.58
CA VAL A 175 45.54 -13.14 11.22
C VAL A 175 45.04 -11.78 10.74
N LEU A 176 44.32 -11.06 11.61
CA LEU A 176 43.80 -9.73 11.29
C LEU A 176 44.93 -8.69 11.16
N LYS A 177 46.06 -8.86 11.87
CA LYS A 177 47.27 -8.02 11.69
C LYS A 177 47.86 -8.05 10.28
N HIS A 178 47.67 -9.15 9.54
CA HIS A 178 48.13 -9.25 8.15
C HIS A 178 47.18 -8.57 7.15
N HIS A 179 45.99 -8.20 7.59
CA HIS A 179 45.00 -7.50 6.79
C HIS A 179 44.96 -6.01 7.15
N SER A 180 44.48 -5.18 6.24
CA SER A 180 44.27 -3.76 6.54
C SER A 180 43.20 -3.62 7.63
N PRO A 181 43.47 -2.92 8.74
CA PRO A 181 42.48 -2.75 9.79
C PRO A 181 41.24 -2.03 9.25
N CYS A 182 40.05 -2.43 9.72
CA CYS A 182 38.77 -1.84 9.33
C CYS A 182 38.40 -1.92 7.84
N MET A 183 39.03 -2.81 7.08
CA MET A 183 38.59 -3.13 5.73
C MET A 183 37.72 -4.39 5.76
N ASP A 184 36.66 -4.39 4.94
CA ASP A 184 35.84 -5.58 4.70
C ASP A 184 36.60 -6.61 3.85
N GLN A 185 35.99 -7.77 3.63
CA GLN A 185 36.54 -8.83 2.77
C GLN A 185 36.77 -8.40 1.31
N ASN A 186 36.11 -7.34 0.85
CA ASN A 186 36.23 -6.80 -0.49
C ASN A 186 37.31 -5.71 -0.60
N GLY A 187 37.87 -5.23 0.52
CA GLY A 187 38.83 -4.13 0.58
C GLY A 187 38.19 -2.74 0.62
N VAL A 188 36.92 -2.66 1.02
CA VAL A 188 36.14 -1.43 1.25
C VAL A 188 36.13 -1.13 2.76
N PRO A 189 36.33 0.12 3.18
CA PRO A 189 36.35 0.46 4.60
C PRO A 189 34.98 0.22 5.25
N VAL A 190 34.98 -0.46 6.40
CA VAL A 190 33.81 -0.64 7.24
C VAL A 190 33.54 0.68 7.97
N MET A 191 32.51 1.40 7.51
CA MET A 191 32.15 2.69 8.09
C MET A 191 31.40 2.49 9.41
N ARG A 192 32.01 2.90 10.52
CA ARG A 192 31.45 2.76 11.89
C ARG A 192 30.01 3.29 12.00
N ASN A 193 29.73 4.46 11.40
CA ASN A 193 28.41 5.10 11.43
C ASN A 193 27.34 4.40 10.57
N VAL A 194 27.73 3.44 9.72
CA VAL A 194 26.81 2.66 8.89
C VAL A 194 26.46 1.33 9.55
N VAL A 195 27.39 0.76 10.31
CA VAL A 195 27.24 -0.58 10.92
C VAL A 195 26.83 -0.55 12.40
N PHE A 196 27.03 0.58 13.08
CA PHE A 196 26.62 0.79 14.48
C PHE A 196 25.69 2.00 14.61
N GLY A 197 24.69 1.88 15.48
CA GLY A 197 23.77 2.95 15.86
C GLY A 197 23.84 3.27 17.35
N GLY A 198 23.56 4.53 17.71
CA GLY A 198 23.67 4.98 19.10
C GLY A 198 25.09 4.88 19.65
N LEU A 199 26.08 5.28 18.84
CA LEU A 199 27.49 5.21 19.17
C LEU A 199 27.84 6.14 20.34
N SER A 200 28.40 5.57 21.41
CA SER A 200 29.01 6.28 22.53
C SER A 200 30.46 5.83 22.72
N ARG A 201 31.24 6.63 23.45
CA ARG A 201 32.60 6.25 23.84
C ARG A 201 32.52 5.28 25.01
N ASP A 202 33.34 4.23 24.96
CA ASP A 202 33.55 3.39 26.13
C ASP A 202 34.55 4.07 27.07
N ASP A 203 34.08 4.54 28.22
CA ASP A 203 34.96 5.13 29.24
C ASP A 203 35.69 4.07 30.08
N CYS A 204 35.32 2.80 29.94
CA CYS A 204 35.85 1.70 30.76
C CYS A 204 37.01 0.93 30.13
N HIS A 205 37.01 0.81 28.81
CA HIS A 205 38.07 0.13 28.07
C HIS A 205 38.89 1.18 27.34
N GLN A 206 40.07 1.50 27.87
CA GLN A 206 40.96 2.44 27.20
C GLN A 206 41.74 1.73 26.10
N ASN A 207 41.78 2.37 24.94
CA ASN A 207 42.67 1.96 23.87
C ASN A 207 44.13 2.08 24.37
N PRO A 208 44.93 0.99 24.35
CA PRO A 208 46.33 1.02 24.79
C PRO A 208 47.22 1.91 23.91
N ASP A 209 46.81 2.22 22.67
CA ASP A 209 47.49 3.16 21.79
C ASP A 209 47.03 4.61 22.05
N PRO A 210 47.94 5.52 22.46
CA PRO A 210 47.60 6.93 22.70
C PRO A 210 47.16 7.68 21.43
N CYS A 211 47.47 7.14 20.24
CA CYS A 211 47.02 7.67 18.95
C CYS A 211 45.74 6.98 18.44
N GLY A 212 45.28 5.92 19.11
CA GLY A 212 44.13 5.14 18.71
C GLY A 212 42.81 5.84 18.99
N GLU A 213 41.78 5.52 18.21
CA GLU A 213 40.43 5.98 18.53
C GLU A 213 39.91 5.30 19.80
N ALA A 214 38.99 6.00 20.49
CA ALA A 214 38.27 5.41 21.61
C ALA A 214 37.47 4.18 21.14
N THR A 215 37.44 3.16 21.99
CA THR A 215 36.64 1.95 21.79
C THR A 215 35.15 2.31 21.74
N PRO A 216 34.40 1.75 20.77
CA PRO A 216 32.99 2.08 20.61
C PRO A 216 32.10 1.28 21.54
N GLN A 217 31.07 1.92 22.08
CA GLN A 217 29.86 1.28 22.58
C GLN A 217 28.71 1.60 21.61
N ALA A 218 27.79 0.67 21.41
CA ALA A 218 26.66 0.88 20.49
C ALA A 218 25.37 0.27 21.02
N LYS A 219 24.26 1.00 20.91
CA LYS A 219 22.92 0.53 21.26
C LYS A 219 22.24 -0.25 20.13
N ALA A 220 22.75 -0.15 18.90
CA ALA A 220 22.22 -0.84 17.73
C ALA A 220 23.32 -1.37 16.81
N LEU A 221 23.08 -2.53 16.21
CA LEU A 221 23.89 -3.13 15.15
C LEU A 221 23.09 -3.12 13.84
N MET A 222 23.69 -2.68 12.75
CA MET A 222 23.05 -2.60 11.45
C MET A 222 23.71 -3.55 10.45
N VAL A 223 22.90 -4.36 9.78
CA VAL A 223 23.32 -5.21 8.65
C VAL A 223 22.55 -4.76 7.43
N THR A 224 23.26 -4.31 6.39
CA THR A 224 22.63 -3.87 5.14
C THR A 224 23.14 -4.69 3.97
N PHE A 225 22.21 -5.35 3.28
CA PHE A 225 22.41 -5.98 2.00
C PHE A 225 22.03 -4.99 0.90
N LEU A 226 22.87 -4.90 -0.13
CA LEU A 226 22.63 -4.04 -1.28
C LEU A 226 22.44 -4.92 -2.50
N LEU A 227 21.29 -4.82 -3.16
CA LEU A 227 21.02 -5.47 -4.44
C LEU A 227 21.06 -4.45 -5.57
N ASN A 228 21.47 -4.88 -6.75
CA ASN A 228 21.33 -4.06 -7.94
C ASN A 228 19.85 -3.84 -8.22
N ASN A 229 19.53 -2.66 -8.73
CA ASN A 229 18.20 -2.36 -9.22
C ASN A 229 18.20 -2.38 -10.74
N ASN A 230 17.12 -2.81 -11.36
CA ASN A 230 16.98 -2.75 -12.81
C ASN A 230 15.49 -2.62 -13.20
N PRO A 231 14.92 -1.41 -13.11
CA PRO A 231 13.50 -1.20 -13.35
C PRO A 231 13.09 -1.49 -14.80
N LYS A 232 14.02 -1.44 -15.76
CA LYS A 232 13.76 -1.75 -17.18
C LYS A 232 13.61 -3.25 -17.46
N ASN A 233 14.11 -4.10 -16.57
CA ASN A 233 14.04 -5.55 -16.71
C ASN A 233 13.03 -6.14 -15.71
N GLU A 234 11.79 -6.32 -16.17
CA GLU A 234 10.69 -6.84 -15.35
C GLU A 234 11.02 -8.21 -14.74
N THR A 235 11.66 -9.10 -15.51
CA THR A 235 12.04 -10.45 -15.04
C THR A 235 13.04 -10.38 -13.90
N TYR A 236 14.06 -9.52 -14.02
CA TYR A 236 15.04 -9.31 -12.94
C TYR A 236 14.38 -8.75 -11.68
N THR A 237 13.55 -7.72 -11.83
CA THR A 237 12.87 -7.06 -10.71
C THR A 237 11.94 -8.03 -9.98
N ARG A 238 11.22 -8.88 -10.73
CA ARG A 238 10.39 -9.96 -10.17
C ARG A 238 11.21 -10.96 -9.37
N TYR A 239 12.34 -11.44 -9.91
CA TYR A 239 13.20 -12.40 -9.20
C TYR A 239 13.87 -11.80 -7.95
N ALA A 240 14.35 -10.56 -8.02
CA ALA A 240 14.86 -9.85 -6.87
C ALA A 240 13.77 -9.70 -5.78
N ALA A 241 12.55 -9.32 -6.16
CA ALA A 241 11.43 -9.22 -5.23
C ALA A 241 11.06 -10.59 -4.63
N LEU A 242 11.13 -11.68 -5.39
CA LEU A 242 10.88 -13.03 -4.89
C LEU A 242 11.93 -13.47 -3.86
N TRP A 243 13.21 -13.16 -4.11
CA TRP A 243 14.29 -13.38 -3.14
C TRP A 243 14.07 -12.57 -1.87
N GLU A 244 13.76 -11.28 -1.98
CA GLU A 244 13.44 -10.41 -0.84
C GLU A 244 12.32 -10.99 0.03
N LYS A 245 11.27 -11.56 -0.58
CA LYS A 245 10.13 -12.13 0.14
C LYS A 245 10.44 -13.49 0.78
N HIS A 246 11.00 -14.42 0.02
CA HIS A 246 11.10 -15.83 0.44
C HIS A 246 12.38 -16.16 1.21
N VAL A 247 13.43 -15.36 1.01
CA VAL A 247 14.71 -15.49 1.70
C VAL A 247 14.80 -14.43 2.79
N PHE A 248 14.93 -13.16 2.41
CA PHE A 248 15.25 -12.09 3.36
C PHE A 248 14.15 -11.89 4.41
N LEU A 249 12.92 -11.58 4.00
CA LEU A 249 11.83 -11.29 4.92
C LEU A 249 11.45 -12.51 5.78
N ARG A 250 11.38 -13.71 5.19
CA ARG A 250 11.05 -14.93 5.94
C ARG A 250 12.09 -15.23 7.04
N ILE A 251 13.37 -15.19 6.70
CA ILE A 251 14.44 -15.47 7.69
C ILE A 251 14.50 -14.36 8.74
N ALA A 252 14.34 -13.10 8.32
CA ALA A 252 14.32 -11.97 9.24
C ALA A 252 13.13 -12.01 10.21
N GLU A 253 11.94 -12.42 9.75
CA GLU A 253 10.76 -12.61 10.58
C GLU A 253 10.97 -13.74 11.60
N GLN A 254 11.46 -14.90 11.15
CA GLN A 254 11.78 -16.03 12.03
C GLN A 254 12.84 -15.66 13.08
N ALA A 255 13.88 -14.93 12.68
CA ALA A 255 14.90 -14.43 13.59
C ALA A 255 14.37 -13.38 14.56
N ALA A 256 13.43 -12.53 14.12
CA ALA A 256 12.81 -11.53 15.00
C ALA A 256 11.88 -12.18 16.03
N GLU A 257 11.23 -13.28 15.69
CA GLU A 257 10.42 -14.06 16.64
C GLU A 257 11.27 -14.80 17.67
N SER A 258 12.39 -15.41 17.26
CA SER A 258 13.28 -16.13 18.18
C SER A 258 14.00 -15.21 19.18
N LEU A 259 14.20 -13.94 18.81
CA LEU A 259 14.80 -12.91 19.65
C LEU A 259 13.81 -12.20 20.59
N LYS A 260 12.50 -12.47 20.49
CA LYS A 260 11.54 -11.91 21.45
C LYS A 260 11.75 -12.54 22.83
N PRO A 261 11.75 -11.75 23.92
CA PRO A 261 11.86 -12.30 25.26
C PRO A 261 10.72 -13.29 25.49
N SER A 262 11.05 -14.48 25.99
CA SER A 262 10.08 -15.53 26.28
C SER A 262 9.23 -15.10 27.48
N GLY A 263 8.18 -14.31 27.21
CA GLY A 263 7.08 -14.13 28.15
C GLY A 263 6.43 -15.49 28.34
N GLY A 264 6.75 -16.15 29.46
CA GLY A 264 6.49 -17.56 29.69
C GLY A 264 5.15 -18.07 29.17
N SER A 265 5.20 -18.92 28.14
CA SER A 265 4.25 -20.01 27.89
C SER A 265 4.77 -20.85 26.74
N ASN A 266 4.94 -22.15 27.00
CA ASN A 266 5.33 -23.20 26.06
C ASN A 266 4.53 -23.14 24.75
N SER A 267 5.20 -22.88 23.62
CA SER A 267 4.84 -23.47 22.32
C SER A 267 5.93 -23.19 21.27
N GLY A 268 6.55 -24.25 20.76
CA GLY A 268 7.36 -24.22 19.54
C GLY A 268 8.87 -24.17 19.78
N GLU A 269 9.43 -25.20 20.43
CA GLU A 269 10.87 -25.39 20.53
C GLU A 269 11.47 -25.59 19.13
N PHE A 270 12.19 -24.58 18.65
CA PHE A 270 13.02 -24.65 17.47
C PHE A 270 14.15 -25.65 17.75
N ILE A 271 14.22 -26.73 16.97
CA ILE A 271 15.25 -27.77 17.14
C ILE A 271 16.58 -27.21 16.64
N TRP A 272 17.46 -26.88 17.58
CA TRP A 272 18.87 -26.57 17.32
C TRP A 272 19.60 -27.87 16.97
N ASP A 273 20.04 -28.01 15.72
CA ASP A 273 20.79 -29.17 15.26
C ASP A 273 22.30 -28.92 15.41
N SER A 274 22.80 -28.96 16.65
CA SER A 274 24.17 -29.38 17.02
C SER A 274 24.43 -29.25 18.53
N VAL A 275 25.27 -30.13 19.06
CA VAL A 275 25.64 -30.23 20.49
C VAL A 275 26.52 -29.06 20.97
N GLU A 276 27.00 -28.19 20.07
CA GLU A 276 27.77 -26.97 20.38
C GLU A 276 26.89 -25.72 20.61
N ASP A 277 25.59 -25.77 20.27
CA ASP A 277 24.65 -24.65 20.42
C ASP A 277 24.10 -24.48 21.86
N GLN A 278 24.31 -25.46 22.75
CA GLN A 278 23.71 -25.43 24.10
C GLN A 278 24.46 -24.48 25.06
N GLU A 279 25.76 -24.24 24.85
CA GLU A 279 26.49 -23.18 25.57
C GLU A 279 26.11 -21.77 25.07
N LEU A 280 25.61 -21.62 23.84
CA LEU A 280 25.06 -20.36 23.32
C LEU A 280 23.62 -20.11 23.79
N ALA A 281 22.86 -21.16 24.07
CA ALA A 281 21.52 -21.07 24.65
C ALA A 281 21.55 -20.69 26.14
N ASP A 282 22.61 -21.06 26.87
CA ASP A 282 22.81 -20.71 28.30
C ASP A 282 23.35 -19.27 28.50
N VAL A 283 23.83 -18.62 27.43
CA VAL A 283 24.10 -17.16 27.44
C VAL A 283 22.78 -16.46 27.17
N GLY A 284 21.96 -16.32 28.22
CA GLY A 284 20.62 -15.75 28.19
C GLY A 284 20.48 -14.56 27.22
N VAL A 285 19.65 -14.75 26.19
CA VAL A 285 19.37 -13.77 25.12
C VAL A 285 18.33 -12.75 25.57
N ASP A 286 18.35 -12.39 26.85
CA ASP A 286 17.45 -11.39 27.39
C ASP A 286 17.95 -10.00 26.98
N GLY A 287 17.32 -9.42 25.94
CA GLY A 287 17.41 -7.98 25.67
C GLY A 287 17.67 -7.55 24.22
N MET A 288 18.11 -8.44 23.31
CA MET A 288 18.36 -8.08 21.91
C MET A 288 17.11 -8.30 21.05
N ARG A 289 16.62 -7.24 20.42
CA ARG A 289 15.49 -7.27 19.48
C ARG A 289 15.98 -7.03 18.06
N LEU A 290 15.23 -7.53 17.09
CA LEU A 290 15.49 -7.35 15.66
C LEU A 290 14.30 -6.65 15.00
N THR A 291 14.58 -5.62 14.22
CA THR A 291 13.64 -5.09 13.21
C THR A 291 14.29 -5.15 11.83
N TYR A 292 13.46 -5.21 10.78
CA TYR A 292 13.92 -5.46 9.43
C TYR A 292 13.10 -4.66 8.42
N MET A 293 13.73 -4.31 7.31
CA MET A 293 13.12 -3.62 6.18
C MET A 293 13.68 -4.19 4.88
N ALA A 294 12.80 -4.42 3.91
CA ALA A 294 13.18 -4.67 2.52
C ALA A 294 12.55 -3.61 1.63
N GLU A 295 13.15 -3.31 0.48
CA GLU A 295 12.62 -2.36 -0.51
C GLU A 295 11.13 -2.60 -0.82
N ARG A 296 10.72 -3.86 -1.05
CA ARG A 296 9.33 -4.21 -1.34
C ARG A 296 8.35 -4.11 -0.16
N SER A 297 8.85 -4.07 1.08
CA SER A 297 8.01 -4.19 2.29
C SER A 297 6.97 -3.08 2.43
N VAL A 298 7.28 -1.88 1.94
CA VAL A 298 6.35 -0.74 1.94
C VAL A 298 5.16 -1.01 1.03
N ALA A 299 5.42 -1.44 -0.21
CA ALA A 299 4.36 -1.76 -1.18
C ALA A 299 3.50 -2.95 -0.70
N ASP A 300 4.13 -4.00 -0.17
CA ASP A 300 3.41 -5.17 0.37
C ASP A 300 2.50 -4.75 1.55
N SER A 301 2.97 -3.87 2.44
CA SER A 301 2.19 -3.40 3.59
C SER A 301 0.94 -2.60 3.16
N LEU A 302 1.06 -1.80 2.10
CA LEU A 302 -0.07 -1.06 1.51
C LEU A 302 -1.12 -2.01 0.92
N GLU A 303 -0.68 -3.08 0.22
CA GLU A 303 -1.59 -4.08 -0.34
C GLU A 303 -2.37 -4.82 0.77
N VAL A 304 -1.68 -5.20 1.85
CA VAL A 304 -2.31 -5.88 3.01
C VAL A 304 -3.35 -4.98 3.68
N GLN A 305 -3.00 -3.71 3.95
CA GLN A 305 -3.96 -2.76 4.53
C GLN A 305 -5.18 -2.55 3.62
N THR A 306 -4.97 -2.45 2.30
CA THR A 306 -6.08 -2.25 1.36
C THR A 306 -7.04 -3.45 1.36
N LYS A 307 -6.52 -4.68 1.40
CA LYS A 307 -7.35 -5.89 1.48
C LYS A 307 -8.18 -5.95 2.76
N GLN A 308 -7.63 -5.49 3.88
CA GLN A 308 -8.34 -5.41 5.16
C GLN A 308 -9.46 -4.36 5.13
N ASN A 309 -9.20 -3.20 4.54
CA ASN A 309 -10.19 -2.11 4.42
C ASN A 309 -11.34 -2.47 3.47
N ALA A 310 -11.11 -3.29 2.45
CA ALA A 310 -12.13 -3.69 1.48
C ALA A 310 -13.39 -4.28 2.14
N PHE A 311 -13.25 -5.06 3.22
CA PHE A 311 -14.40 -5.59 3.94
C PHE A 311 -15.25 -4.51 4.62
N ILE A 312 -14.59 -3.56 5.30
CA ILE A 312 -15.25 -2.43 5.97
C ILE A 312 -16.01 -1.58 4.95
N VAL A 313 -15.39 -1.35 3.79
CA VAL A 313 -15.98 -0.63 2.66
C VAL A 313 -17.27 -1.31 2.20
N VAL A 314 -17.28 -2.63 1.96
CA VAL A 314 -18.49 -3.36 1.56
C VAL A 314 -19.61 -3.25 2.60
N VAL A 315 -19.27 -3.39 3.90
CA VAL A 315 -20.26 -3.24 4.98
C VAL A 315 -20.86 -1.83 4.99
N SER A 316 -20.03 -0.80 4.83
CA SER A 316 -20.51 0.59 4.79
C SER A 316 -21.46 0.84 3.62
N TYR A 317 -21.22 0.26 2.44
CA TYR A 317 -22.14 0.33 1.30
C TYR A 317 -23.46 -0.38 1.57
N LEU A 318 -23.45 -1.54 2.23
CA LEU A 318 -24.69 -2.23 2.61
C LEU A 318 -25.51 -1.40 3.60
N VAL A 319 -24.86 -0.79 4.61
CA VAL A 319 -25.54 0.08 5.57
C VAL A 319 -26.15 1.30 4.88
N MET A 320 -25.41 1.95 3.98
CA MET A 320 -25.93 3.06 3.17
C MET A 320 -27.10 2.64 2.29
N PHE A 321 -27.04 1.45 1.67
CA PHE A 321 -28.15 0.90 0.89
C PHE A 321 -29.42 0.72 1.71
N PHE A 322 -29.27 0.11 2.90
CA PHE A 322 -30.41 -0.05 3.80
C PHE A 322 -30.95 1.30 4.24
N TYR A 323 -30.10 2.27 4.56
CA TYR A 323 -30.50 3.63 4.93
C TYR A 323 -31.29 4.33 3.81
N VAL A 324 -30.82 4.27 2.56
CA VAL A 324 -31.49 4.91 1.40
C VAL A 324 -32.83 4.23 1.11
N SER A 325 -32.86 2.89 1.13
CA SER A 325 -34.10 2.13 0.91
C SER A 325 -35.13 2.38 2.01
N ALA A 326 -34.66 2.53 3.24
CA ALA A 326 -35.43 2.84 4.44
C ALA A 326 -36.06 4.24 4.42
N SER A 327 -35.27 5.24 4.05
CA SER A 327 -35.67 6.65 4.10
C SER A 327 -36.56 7.07 2.93
N LEU A 328 -36.40 6.44 1.76
CA LEU A 328 -37.32 6.61 0.62
C LEU A 328 -38.67 5.91 0.84
N GLY A 329 -38.71 4.84 1.65
CA GLY A 329 -39.89 4.01 1.85
C GLY A 329 -40.63 4.25 3.18
N LYS A 330 -41.86 3.76 3.29
CA LYS A 330 -42.52 3.58 4.59
C LYS A 330 -42.32 2.13 5.04
N PHE A 331 -41.55 1.93 6.12
CA PHE A 331 -41.21 0.60 6.65
C PHE A 331 -42.42 -0.27 7.03
N THR A 332 -43.56 0.33 7.32
CA THR A 332 -44.72 -0.36 7.88
C THR A 332 -45.45 -1.24 6.85
N ASP A 333 -45.28 -0.99 5.54
CA ASP A 333 -46.00 -1.71 4.47
C ASP A 333 -45.00 -2.31 3.47
N PRO A 334 -44.79 -3.65 3.40
CA PRO A 334 -43.84 -4.28 2.48
C PRO A 334 -44.17 -4.06 0.99
N VAL A 335 -45.43 -3.73 0.67
CA VAL A 335 -45.90 -3.42 -0.70
C VAL A 335 -45.70 -1.95 -1.08
N ARG A 336 -45.60 -1.04 -0.10
CA ARG A 336 -45.29 0.38 -0.33
C ARG A 336 -43.82 0.71 -0.08
N SER A 337 -43.02 -0.30 0.27
CA SER A 337 -41.59 -0.16 0.43
C SER A 337 -40.96 0.16 -0.93
N ARG A 338 -40.28 1.31 -1.02
CA ARG A 338 -39.59 1.78 -2.23
C ARG A 338 -38.21 1.14 -2.40
N PHE A 339 -38.07 -0.09 -1.93
CA PHE A 339 -36.83 -0.85 -1.97
C PHE A 339 -36.26 -0.98 -3.38
N GLY A 340 -37.11 -1.22 -4.38
CA GLY A 340 -36.69 -1.31 -5.79
C GLY A 340 -36.13 0.00 -6.36
N LEU A 341 -36.57 1.16 -5.86
CA LEU A 341 -36.02 2.46 -6.27
C LEU A 341 -34.64 2.68 -5.65
N GLY A 342 -34.47 2.35 -4.36
CA GLY A 342 -33.16 2.40 -3.70
C GLY A 342 -32.14 1.47 -4.35
N PHE A 343 -32.55 0.25 -4.72
CA PHE A 343 -31.68 -0.71 -5.41
C PHE A 343 -31.26 -0.21 -6.79
N THR A 344 -32.21 0.29 -7.59
CA THR A 344 -31.92 0.86 -8.92
C THR A 344 -31.00 2.09 -8.80
N GLY A 345 -31.18 2.94 -7.80
CA GLY A 345 -30.31 4.09 -7.54
C GLY A 345 -28.84 3.68 -7.31
N ILE A 346 -28.61 2.62 -6.52
CA ILE A 346 -27.24 2.09 -6.33
C ILE A 346 -26.67 1.49 -7.61
N VAL A 347 -27.48 0.72 -8.35
CA VAL A 347 -27.04 0.16 -9.63
C VAL A 347 -26.65 1.28 -10.61
N ILE A 348 -27.38 2.39 -10.63
CA ILE A 348 -27.03 3.58 -11.43
C ILE A 348 -25.68 4.16 -11.01
N VAL A 349 -25.44 4.34 -9.71
CA VAL A 349 -24.16 4.85 -9.18
C VAL A 349 -22.99 3.91 -9.52
N LEU A 350 -23.19 2.60 -9.43
CA LEU A 350 -22.14 1.62 -9.78
C LEU A 350 -21.86 1.60 -11.29
N LEU A 351 -22.91 1.70 -12.12
CA LEU A 351 -22.78 1.77 -13.57
C LEU A 351 -22.12 3.08 -14.02
N SER A 352 -22.43 4.22 -13.37
CA SER A 352 -21.80 5.50 -13.68
C SER A 352 -20.31 5.50 -13.36
N LEU A 353 -19.92 4.92 -12.22
CA LEU A 353 -18.52 4.74 -11.85
C LEU A 353 -17.79 3.81 -12.82
N GLY A 354 -18.38 2.65 -13.12
CA GLY A 354 -17.79 1.69 -14.06
C GLY A 354 -17.64 2.27 -15.47
N ALA A 355 -18.62 3.04 -15.94
CA ALA A 355 -18.56 3.73 -17.22
C ALA A 355 -17.49 4.82 -17.22
N ALA A 356 -17.36 5.61 -16.15
CA ALA A 356 -16.34 6.65 -16.03
C ALA A 356 -14.92 6.07 -16.03
N MET A 357 -14.68 5.01 -15.26
CA MET A 357 -13.41 4.29 -15.23
C MET A 357 -13.12 3.59 -16.56
N GLY A 358 -14.13 2.98 -17.19
CA GLY A 358 -13.99 2.36 -18.50
C GLY A 358 -13.62 3.37 -19.58
N VAL A 359 -14.25 4.54 -19.58
CA VAL A 359 -13.93 5.65 -20.48
C VAL A 359 -12.52 6.19 -20.23
N SER A 360 -12.12 6.39 -18.97
CA SER A 360 -10.76 6.87 -18.65
C SER A 360 -9.69 5.86 -19.07
N CYS A 361 -9.91 4.56 -18.85
CA CYS A 361 -8.96 3.52 -19.26
C CYS A 361 -8.89 3.40 -20.79
N ALA A 362 -10.04 3.40 -21.49
CA ALA A 362 -10.10 3.17 -22.92
C ALA A 362 -9.65 4.38 -23.77
N LEU A 363 -10.02 5.60 -23.37
CA LEU A 363 -9.71 6.82 -24.15
C LEU A 363 -8.44 7.52 -23.70
N LEU A 364 -8.20 7.59 -22.38
CA LEU A 364 -7.10 8.37 -21.81
C LEU A 364 -5.89 7.50 -21.45
N GLN A 365 -6.02 6.16 -21.51
CA GLN A 365 -4.97 5.20 -21.13
C GLN A 365 -4.36 5.51 -19.76
N MET A 366 -5.19 5.99 -18.83
CA MET A 366 -4.75 6.35 -17.49
C MET A 366 -4.74 5.13 -16.59
N GLU A 367 -3.67 4.98 -15.83
CA GLU A 367 -3.60 3.99 -14.76
C GLU A 367 -4.55 4.40 -13.62
N VAL A 368 -5.32 3.43 -13.15
CA VAL A 368 -6.23 3.61 -12.01
C VAL A 368 -5.43 3.44 -10.73
N THR A 369 -5.69 4.30 -9.75
CA THR A 369 -5.04 4.21 -8.44
C THR A 369 -5.95 3.53 -7.42
N MET A 370 -5.37 2.93 -6.38
CA MET A 370 -6.12 2.36 -5.27
C MET A 370 -6.99 3.41 -4.56
N ILE A 371 -6.50 4.65 -4.45
CA ILE A 371 -7.23 5.78 -3.84
C ILE A 371 -8.52 6.06 -4.62
N THR A 372 -8.47 6.03 -5.96
CA THR A 372 -9.63 6.26 -6.82
C THR A 372 -10.70 5.19 -6.61
N LEU A 373 -10.30 3.92 -6.48
CA LEU A 373 -11.23 2.80 -6.26
C LEU A 373 -11.91 2.84 -4.89
N GLU A 374 -11.24 3.38 -3.88
CA GLU A 374 -11.80 3.49 -2.53
C GLU A 374 -12.70 4.73 -2.38
N VAL A 375 -12.22 5.92 -2.76
CA VAL A 375 -12.87 7.19 -2.41
C VAL A 375 -13.97 7.60 -3.39
N VAL A 376 -13.77 7.42 -4.70
CA VAL A 376 -14.73 7.90 -5.72
C VAL A 376 -16.11 7.27 -5.58
N PRO A 377 -16.28 5.94 -5.37
CA PRO A 377 -17.62 5.39 -5.21
C PRO A 377 -18.39 5.96 -4.01
N PHE A 378 -17.72 6.33 -2.91
CA PHE A 378 -18.38 6.99 -1.78
C PHE A 378 -18.87 8.39 -2.14
N LEU A 379 -18.03 9.14 -2.86
CA LEU A 379 -18.34 10.50 -3.29
C LEU A 379 -19.54 10.52 -4.26
N VAL A 380 -19.51 9.66 -5.28
CA VAL A 380 -20.58 9.58 -6.29
C VAL A 380 -21.86 9.05 -5.66
N LEU A 381 -21.78 8.10 -4.73
CA LEU A 381 -22.95 7.64 -3.99
C LEU A 381 -23.62 8.78 -3.21
N ALA A 382 -22.86 9.63 -2.52
CA ALA A 382 -23.41 10.74 -1.75
C ALA A 382 -24.17 11.73 -2.64
N ILE A 383 -23.57 12.12 -3.78
CA ILE A 383 -24.19 13.02 -4.75
C ILE A 383 -25.43 12.38 -5.38
N GLY A 384 -25.31 11.13 -5.83
CA GLY A 384 -26.40 10.47 -6.54
C GLY A 384 -27.61 10.15 -5.67
N VAL A 385 -27.37 9.82 -4.41
CA VAL A 385 -28.43 9.64 -3.41
C VAL A 385 -29.18 10.96 -3.16
N ASP A 386 -28.48 12.10 -3.04
CA ASP A 386 -29.12 13.41 -2.85
C ASP A 386 -30.03 13.77 -4.04
N ASN A 387 -29.52 13.63 -5.26
CA ASN A 387 -30.30 13.84 -6.49
C ASN A 387 -31.55 12.94 -6.54
N MET A 388 -31.42 11.67 -6.15
CA MET A 388 -32.54 10.74 -6.08
C MET A 388 -33.59 11.18 -5.05
N PHE A 389 -33.18 11.67 -3.87
CA PHE A 389 -34.12 12.20 -2.87
C PHE A 389 -34.88 13.42 -3.38
N ILE A 390 -34.19 14.37 -4.02
CA ILE A 390 -34.82 15.59 -4.54
C ILE A 390 -35.84 15.23 -5.63
N LEU A 391 -35.49 14.33 -6.57
CA LEU A 391 -36.39 13.89 -7.63
C LEU A 391 -37.62 13.15 -7.10
N THR A 392 -37.42 12.19 -6.20
CA THR A 392 -38.51 11.35 -5.67
C THR A 392 -39.46 12.13 -4.76
N ASN A 393 -38.96 13.05 -3.94
CA ASN A 393 -39.78 13.87 -3.06
C ASN A 393 -40.64 14.88 -3.85
N GLU A 394 -40.08 15.51 -4.89
CA GLU A 394 -40.84 16.41 -5.76
C GLU A 394 -41.88 15.64 -6.58
N PHE A 395 -41.51 14.47 -7.11
CA PHE A 395 -42.44 13.58 -7.80
C PHE A 395 -43.63 13.22 -6.91
N ASP A 396 -43.39 12.85 -5.66
CA ASP A 396 -44.45 12.52 -4.70
C ASP A 396 -45.34 13.71 -4.38
N ARG A 397 -44.75 14.89 -4.21
CA ARG A 397 -45.48 16.13 -3.98
C ARG A 397 -46.45 16.42 -5.13
N LEU A 398 -45.97 16.33 -6.37
CA LEU A 398 -46.79 16.59 -7.57
C LEU A 398 -47.80 15.46 -7.83
N ALA A 399 -47.44 14.20 -7.59
CA ALA A 399 -48.34 13.06 -7.68
C ALA A 399 -49.50 13.16 -6.67
N ALA A 400 -49.23 13.65 -5.45
CA ALA A 400 -50.26 13.92 -4.45
C ALA A 400 -51.17 15.09 -4.86
N LEU A 401 -50.59 16.21 -5.32
CA LEU A 401 -51.34 17.40 -5.75
C LEU A 401 -52.28 17.12 -6.93
N ARG A 402 -51.90 16.23 -7.85
CA ARG A 402 -52.73 15.85 -9.01
C ARG A 402 -53.68 14.69 -8.76
N GLY A 403 -53.72 14.15 -7.54
CA GLY A 403 -54.60 13.04 -7.20
C GLY A 403 -54.19 11.70 -7.82
N LEU A 404 -52.94 11.56 -8.29
CA LEU A 404 -52.41 10.32 -8.86
C LEU A 404 -52.37 9.19 -7.82
N ALA A 405 -52.17 9.55 -6.54
CA ALA A 405 -52.25 8.64 -5.39
C ALA A 405 -53.69 8.21 -5.02
N THR A 406 -54.73 8.92 -5.50
CA THR A 406 -56.15 8.71 -5.15
C THR A 406 -56.98 8.05 -6.26
N LEU A 407 -56.38 7.70 -7.41
CA LEU A 407 -57.06 7.07 -8.56
C LEU A 407 -57.55 5.62 -8.30
N ASN A 408 -57.40 5.10 -7.08
CA ASN A 408 -57.73 3.72 -6.74
C ASN A 408 -59.25 3.43 -6.67
N THR A 409 -60.11 4.44 -6.90
CA THR A 409 -61.56 4.29 -6.80
C THR A 409 -62.27 4.68 -8.09
N LYS A 410 -62.69 3.65 -8.84
CA LYS A 410 -63.78 3.60 -9.84
C LYS A 410 -63.55 4.24 -11.23
N ARG A 411 -62.97 3.49 -12.19
CA ARG A 411 -63.35 3.56 -13.63
C ARG A 411 -62.83 2.36 -14.47
N ASN A 412 -63.50 2.13 -15.61
CA ASN A 412 -63.35 1.01 -16.56
C ASN A 412 -61.91 0.83 -17.10
N THR A 413 -61.54 -0.41 -17.44
CA THR A 413 -60.16 -0.95 -17.45
C THR A 413 -59.25 -0.60 -18.64
N ARG A 414 -59.76 -0.03 -19.75
CA ARG A 414 -58.95 0.25 -20.95
C ARG A 414 -58.56 1.74 -21.10
N ASP A 415 -59.50 2.67 -20.91
CA ASP A 415 -59.20 4.12 -20.87
C ASP A 415 -58.28 4.49 -19.69
N ARG A 416 -58.36 3.72 -18.59
CA ARG A 416 -57.58 3.93 -17.38
C ARG A 416 -56.06 3.92 -17.60
N ARG A 417 -55.56 3.04 -18.47
CA ARG A 417 -54.11 2.91 -18.70
C ARG A 417 -53.54 4.05 -19.54
N GLU A 418 -54.33 4.57 -20.48
CA GLU A 418 -53.94 5.70 -21.32
C GLU A 418 -54.00 7.01 -20.51
N ASP A 419 -55.03 7.19 -19.69
CA ASP A 419 -55.16 8.33 -18.77
C ASP A 419 -54.07 8.34 -17.68
N GLU A 420 -53.78 7.18 -17.06
CA GLU A 420 -52.69 7.03 -16.08
C GLU A 420 -51.32 7.36 -16.72
N LEU A 421 -51.07 6.91 -17.94
CA LEU A 421 -49.82 7.17 -18.66
C LEU A 421 -49.70 8.65 -19.09
N LEU A 422 -50.80 9.30 -19.45
CA LEU A 422 -50.84 10.71 -19.80
C LEU A 422 -50.62 11.60 -18.57
N MET A 423 -51.23 11.25 -17.43
CA MET A 423 -50.95 11.93 -16.16
C MET A 423 -49.51 11.72 -15.70
N LEU A 424 -48.96 10.50 -15.83
CA LEU A 424 -47.59 10.20 -15.44
C LEU A 424 -46.57 10.98 -16.27
N LYS A 425 -46.83 11.14 -17.58
CA LYS A 425 -46.05 12.04 -18.46
C LYS A 425 -46.08 13.49 -17.98
N GLN A 426 -47.25 13.97 -17.58
CA GLN A 426 -47.41 15.36 -17.13
C GLN A 426 -46.77 15.61 -15.76
N VAL A 427 -46.92 14.66 -14.82
CA VAL A 427 -46.27 14.72 -13.50
C VAL A 427 -44.76 14.64 -13.65
N MET A 428 -44.23 13.64 -14.37
CA MET A 428 -42.78 13.48 -14.57
C MET A 428 -42.18 14.67 -15.32
N GLY A 429 -42.87 15.19 -16.35
CA GLY A 429 -42.45 16.39 -17.08
C GLY A 429 -42.36 17.63 -16.18
N GLU A 430 -43.29 17.82 -15.25
CA GLU A 430 -43.25 18.94 -14.32
C GLU A 430 -42.25 18.77 -13.18
N THR A 431 -42.11 17.56 -12.63
CA THR A 431 -41.03 17.25 -11.68
C THR A 431 -39.69 17.64 -12.27
N MET A 432 -39.43 17.25 -13.52
CA MET A 432 -38.18 17.55 -14.21
C MET A 432 -38.00 19.06 -14.48
N VAL A 433 -39.09 19.80 -14.70
CA VAL A 433 -39.03 21.27 -14.86
C VAL A 433 -38.69 21.98 -13.56
N ASN A 434 -39.24 21.50 -12.43
CA ASN A 434 -39.05 22.12 -11.12
C ASN A 434 -37.66 21.82 -10.53
N VAL A 435 -37.21 20.58 -10.62
CA VAL A 435 -35.97 20.11 -9.97
C VAL A 435 -34.79 20.03 -10.92
N GLY A 436 -35.02 19.67 -12.19
CA GLY A 436 -33.95 19.43 -13.18
C GLY A 436 -32.93 20.56 -13.34
N PRO A 437 -33.32 21.86 -13.35
CA PRO A 437 -32.34 22.95 -13.38
C PRO A 437 -31.41 22.98 -12.17
N SER A 438 -31.90 22.64 -10.97
CA SER A 438 -31.08 22.64 -9.75
C SER A 438 -30.03 21.52 -9.81
N ILE A 439 -30.44 20.32 -10.22
CA ILE A 439 -29.54 19.16 -10.36
C ILE A 439 -28.48 19.44 -11.43
N VAL A 440 -28.85 20.04 -12.56
CA VAL A 440 -27.87 20.42 -13.61
C VAL A 440 -26.85 21.42 -13.10
N VAL A 441 -27.28 22.44 -12.36
CA VAL A 441 -26.36 23.45 -11.82
C VAL A 441 -25.38 22.81 -10.83
N ALA A 442 -25.85 21.93 -9.96
CA ALA A 442 -25.01 21.19 -9.03
C ALA A 442 -23.99 20.31 -9.78
N ALA A 443 -24.46 19.45 -10.70
CA ALA A 443 -23.61 18.55 -11.47
C ALA A 443 -22.55 19.31 -12.30
N VAL A 444 -22.93 20.42 -12.94
CA VAL A 444 -21.97 21.26 -13.68
C VAL A 444 -20.94 21.89 -12.75
N ALA A 445 -21.36 22.40 -11.58
CA ALA A 445 -20.45 23.00 -10.62
C ALA A 445 -19.46 21.97 -10.06
N GLU A 446 -19.93 20.77 -9.70
CA GLU A 446 -19.11 19.66 -9.19
C GLU A 446 -18.13 19.15 -10.25
N THR A 447 -18.61 18.87 -11.47
CA THR A 447 -17.74 18.44 -12.58
C THR A 447 -16.66 19.48 -12.87
N LEU A 448 -17.01 20.78 -12.91
CA LEU A 448 -16.03 21.84 -13.12
C LEU A 448 -15.04 21.94 -11.95
N ALA A 449 -15.49 21.78 -10.71
CA ALA A 449 -14.61 21.79 -9.54
C ALA A 449 -13.59 20.63 -9.60
N PHE A 450 -14.01 19.42 -9.96
CA PHE A 450 -13.11 18.30 -10.16
C PHE A 450 -12.16 18.51 -11.34
N LEU A 451 -12.64 19.08 -12.46
CA LEU A 451 -11.78 19.41 -13.60
C LEU A 451 -10.70 20.46 -13.25
N VAL A 452 -11.03 21.44 -12.40
CA VAL A 452 -10.02 22.38 -11.87
C VAL A 452 -9.01 21.63 -10.98
N GLY A 453 -9.46 20.67 -10.17
CA GLY A 453 -8.58 19.81 -9.38
C GLY A 453 -7.62 18.96 -10.22
N ALA A 454 -8.03 18.57 -11.44
CA ALA A 454 -7.20 17.83 -12.38
C ALA A 454 -6.01 18.66 -12.95
N LEU A 455 -5.96 19.97 -12.71
CA LEU A 455 -4.81 20.82 -13.07
C LEU A 455 -3.64 20.69 -12.09
N THR A 456 -3.81 19.97 -10.99
CA THR A 456 -2.71 19.67 -10.07
C THR A 456 -1.63 18.85 -10.77
N ARG A 457 -0.37 18.95 -10.31
CA ARG A 457 0.74 18.23 -10.96
C ARG A 457 0.89 16.79 -10.48
N ILE A 458 0.25 16.42 -9.36
CA ILE A 458 0.41 15.11 -8.71
C ILE A 458 -0.41 14.05 -9.48
N PRO A 459 0.22 13.00 -10.07
CA PRO A 459 -0.48 12.02 -10.92
C PRO A 459 -1.67 11.31 -10.26
N ALA A 460 -1.54 10.92 -8.98
CA ALA A 460 -2.64 10.30 -8.26
C ALA A 460 -3.87 11.21 -8.15
N LEU A 461 -3.67 12.52 -7.92
CA LEU A 461 -4.75 13.49 -7.81
C LEU A 461 -5.37 13.81 -9.18
N THR A 462 -4.58 13.88 -10.25
CA THR A 462 -5.11 14.11 -11.60
C THR A 462 -5.99 12.94 -12.04
N SER A 463 -5.54 11.70 -11.84
CA SER A 463 -6.34 10.50 -12.11
C SER A 463 -7.63 10.47 -11.29
N PHE A 464 -7.55 10.74 -9.98
CA PHE A 464 -8.72 10.86 -9.10
C PHE A 464 -9.73 11.91 -9.60
N CYS A 465 -9.27 13.13 -9.89
CA CYS A 465 -10.13 14.24 -10.30
C CYS A 465 -10.79 14.01 -11.67
N VAL A 466 -10.06 13.45 -12.64
CA VAL A 466 -10.62 13.13 -13.97
C VAL A 466 -11.70 12.05 -13.86
N VAL A 467 -11.42 10.97 -13.12
CA VAL A 467 -12.40 9.88 -12.92
C VAL A 467 -13.62 10.39 -12.16
N ALA A 468 -13.43 11.20 -11.11
CA ALA A 468 -14.54 11.79 -10.37
C ALA A 468 -15.41 12.72 -11.24
N ALA A 469 -14.80 13.58 -12.06
CA ALA A 469 -15.53 14.46 -12.98
C ALA A 469 -16.37 13.67 -14.00
N LEU A 470 -15.79 12.61 -14.57
CA LEU A 470 -16.50 11.72 -15.49
C LEU A 470 -17.62 10.94 -14.79
N ALA A 471 -17.38 10.47 -13.56
CA ALA A 471 -18.34 9.72 -12.78
C ALA A 471 -19.55 10.57 -12.39
N VAL A 472 -19.35 11.81 -11.92
CA VAL A 472 -20.46 12.75 -11.63
C VAL A 472 -21.25 13.08 -12.90
N THR A 473 -20.57 13.27 -14.03
CA THR A 473 -21.24 13.56 -15.30
C THR A 473 -22.06 12.36 -15.80
N ALA A 474 -21.52 11.15 -15.67
CA ALA A 474 -22.22 9.91 -16.02
C ALA A 474 -23.39 9.64 -15.06
N ASP A 475 -23.21 9.90 -13.77
CA ASP A 475 -24.24 9.75 -12.74
C ASP A 475 -25.42 10.69 -12.99
N PHE A 476 -25.13 11.97 -13.26
CA PHE A 476 -26.13 12.94 -13.70
C PHE A 476 -26.88 12.47 -14.95
N ALA A 477 -26.16 12.02 -15.98
CA ALA A 477 -26.77 11.58 -17.22
C ALA A 477 -27.72 10.38 -17.01
N LEU A 478 -27.30 9.40 -16.22
CA LEU A 478 -28.08 8.20 -15.91
C LEU A 478 -29.25 8.46 -14.97
N GLN A 479 -29.16 9.41 -14.04
CA GLN A 479 -30.29 9.76 -13.18
C GLN A 479 -31.38 10.53 -13.90
N MET A 480 -31.02 11.28 -14.95
CA MET A 480 -31.96 12.09 -15.71
C MET A 480 -32.69 11.32 -16.81
N THR A 481 -32.31 10.06 -17.06
CA THR A 481 -32.86 9.16 -18.10
C THR A 481 -33.45 7.90 -17.50
#